data_AF-A0A2V9ZI78-F1
#
_entry.id   AF-A0A2V9ZI78-F1
#
_cell.length_a   1.000
_cell.length_b   1.000
_cell.length_c   1.000
_cell.angle_alpha   90.00
_cell.angle_beta   90.00
_cell.angle_gamma   90.00
#
_symmetry.space_group_name_H-M   'P 1'
#
loop_
_entity.id
_entity.type
_entity.pdbx_description
1 polymer ?
#
loop_
_entity_poly.entity_id
_entity_poly.type
_entity_poly.pdbx_seq_one_letter_code
_entity_poly.pdbx_strand_id
1 'polypeptide(L)'
;MPEFCDVAVPLPLEGVFTYRIGSNGSEPVVGGRVLVPFRNERLAGVVTRLHDTPPAVQTKMLIDVLDRQPVLEADLLHLGEWIAQYYLAPIGEVLRGMLPLTADVKRAHVYSITDLGREVLFQSATAGSSLRSKKSHEDQAAEMRVLDYLGNRESASESSLRGSVGLPRTVMAGLLRKKWITREDASSVRDSRRLRKIAVLKQEPAAQESITKATPQQKKIIETLQQNSGRMPLEDLWPAGGSRSALQTLVRRGAVEISEEPMVFQVSGLKAKSSLDFELNAEQRVAREKILEATVARKFKVALLHGVTGSGKTAVYLSAMQSVLAEGRSAILLVPEIGLTPAAAANLHNLFGNEVAILHSAFSADERAEQWRRIRSGDARIVVGTRSAVFAPVRDLALIV
;
A
#
# COMPACT_ATOMS: atom_id res chain seq x y z
N MET A 1 -6.85 -24.92 -15.33
CA MET A 1 -6.18 -23.66 -14.97
C MET A 1 -5.54 -23.12 -16.22
N PRO A 2 -5.66 -21.80 -16.47
CA PRO A 2 -4.97 -21.15 -17.57
C PRO A 2 -3.45 -21.36 -17.43
N GLU A 3 -2.76 -21.69 -18.51
CA GLU A 3 -1.28 -21.83 -18.51
C GLU A 3 -0.58 -20.46 -18.49
N PHE A 4 -1.22 -19.41 -19.01
CA PHE A 4 -0.64 -18.09 -19.22
C PHE A 4 -1.50 -16.95 -18.68
N CYS A 5 -0.84 -15.85 -18.34
CA CYS A 5 -1.47 -14.57 -18.06
C CYS A 5 -0.81 -13.43 -18.84
N ASP A 6 -1.62 -12.51 -19.34
CA ASP A 6 -1.16 -11.23 -19.86
C ASP A 6 -1.15 -10.19 -18.75
N VAL A 7 -0.02 -9.49 -18.64
CA VAL A 7 0.23 -8.55 -17.55
C VAL A 7 0.62 -7.19 -18.11
N ALA A 8 -0.16 -6.17 -17.73
CA ALA A 8 0.17 -4.78 -17.95
C ALA A 8 1.21 -4.34 -16.90
N VAL A 9 2.44 -4.10 -17.35
CA VAL A 9 3.56 -3.67 -16.48
C VAL A 9 3.69 -2.15 -16.50
N PRO A 10 4.03 -1.50 -15.36
CA PRO A 10 4.00 -0.04 -15.22
C PRO A 10 5.23 0.64 -15.85
N LEU A 11 5.37 0.50 -17.17
CA LEU A 11 6.43 1.05 -17.98
C LEU A 11 5.83 1.77 -19.19
N PRO A 12 6.56 2.73 -19.80
CA PRO A 12 6.13 3.45 -20.99
C PRO A 12 6.27 2.56 -22.24
N LEU A 13 5.61 1.41 -22.23
CA LEU A 13 5.62 0.40 -23.28
C LEU A 13 4.19 0.10 -23.68
N GLU A 14 3.95 0.02 -24.99
CA GLU A 14 2.64 -0.34 -25.51
C GLU A 14 2.32 -1.81 -25.27
N GLY A 15 1.06 -2.09 -24.94
CA GLY A 15 0.54 -3.44 -24.78
C GLY A 15 0.81 -4.09 -23.42
N VAL A 16 0.79 -5.43 -23.44
CA VAL A 16 0.88 -6.30 -22.26
C VAL A 16 1.90 -7.42 -22.53
N PHE A 17 2.42 -8.01 -21.46
CA PHE A 17 3.44 -9.06 -21.54
C PHE A 17 2.88 -10.38 -21.03
N THR A 18 3.08 -11.45 -21.80
CA THR A 18 2.62 -12.79 -21.45
C THR A 18 3.62 -13.51 -20.56
N TYR A 19 3.14 -14.07 -19.45
CA TYR A 19 3.91 -14.86 -18.50
C TYR A 19 3.27 -16.23 -18.30
N ARG A 20 4.09 -17.24 -18.00
CA ARG A 20 3.61 -18.56 -17.62
C ARG A 20 3.21 -18.58 -16.14
N ILE A 21 2.06 -19.17 -15.84
CA ILE A 21 1.56 -19.37 -14.49
C ILE A 21 2.26 -20.61 -13.90
N GLY A 22 2.90 -20.45 -12.74
CA GLY A 22 3.58 -21.55 -12.07
C GLY A 22 2.60 -22.52 -11.41
N SER A 23 2.95 -23.80 -11.33
CA SER A 23 2.11 -24.86 -10.76
C SER A 23 1.99 -24.85 -9.23
N ASN A 24 2.88 -24.13 -8.53
CA ASN A 24 3.04 -24.22 -7.07
C ASN A 24 2.60 -22.94 -6.33
N GLY A 25 1.85 -22.05 -6.99
CA GLY A 25 1.46 -20.74 -6.46
C GLY A 25 -0.05 -20.55 -6.29
N SER A 26 -0.44 -19.41 -5.72
CA SER A 26 -1.84 -18.96 -5.76
C SER A 26 -2.23 -18.63 -7.19
N GLU A 27 -3.48 -18.87 -7.58
CA GLU A 27 -3.95 -18.57 -8.94
C GLU A 27 -4.14 -17.06 -9.12
N PRO A 28 -3.58 -16.46 -10.19
CA PRO A 28 -3.84 -15.05 -10.51
C PRO A 28 -5.27 -14.85 -10.99
N VAL A 29 -5.79 -13.64 -10.78
CA VAL A 29 -7.11 -13.23 -11.26
C VAL A 29 -6.98 -12.01 -12.17
N VAL A 30 -7.86 -11.89 -13.17
CA VAL A 30 -7.95 -10.67 -13.99
C VAL A 30 -8.26 -9.48 -13.07
N GLY A 31 -7.58 -8.36 -13.29
CA GLY A 31 -7.64 -7.19 -12.42
C GLY A 31 -6.87 -7.32 -11.11
N GLY A 32 -6.30 -8.49 -10.82
CA GLY A 32 -5.38 -8.73 -9.71
C GLY A 32 -3.95 -8.32 -10.05
N ARG A 33 -3.15 -8.05 -9.02
CA ARG A 33 -1.73 -7.73 -9.21
C ARG A 33 -0.86 -8.97 -9.06
N VAL A 34 0.23 -8.97 -9.82
CA VAL A 34 1.22 -10.05 -9.83
C VAL A 34 2.63 -9.46 -9.86
N LEU A 35 3.59 -10.16 -9.27
CA LEU A 35 5.01 -9.83 -9.36
C LEU A 35 5.61 -10.61 -10.52
N VAL A 36 6.21 -9.90 -11.47
CA VAL A 36 6.77 -10.48 -12.69
C VAL A 36 8.20 -10.05 -12.92
N PRO A 37 9.03 -10.91 -13.56
CA PRO A 37 10.37 -10.52 -13.96
C PRO A 37 10.29 -9.69 -15.24
N PHE A 38 10.93 -8.52 -15.24
CA PHE A 38 11.05 -7.69 -16.44
C PHE A 38 12.50 -7.23 -16.60
N ARG A 39 13.19 -7.78 -17.60
CA ARG A 39 14.65 -7.64 -17.76
C ARG A 39 15.39 -8.04 -16.46
N ASN A 40 16.03 -7.09 -15.78
CA ASN A 40 16.77 -7.28 -14.52
C ASN A 40 16.00 -6.74 -13.30
N GLU A 41 14.73 -6.38 -13.46
CA GLU A 41 13.88 -5.80 -12.43
C GLU A 41 12.69 -6.73 -12.10
N ARG A 42 12.13 -6.56 -10.90
CA ARG A 42 10.90 -7.23 -10.48
C ARG A 42 9.79 -6.19 -10.38
N LEU A 43 8.77 -6.31 -11.22
CA LEU A 43 7.71 -5.33 -11.33
C LEU A 43 6.38 -5.90 -10.88
N ALA A 44 5.60 -5.11 -10.14
CA ALA A 44 4.19 -5.41 -9.93
C ALA A 44 3.38 -4.89 -11.12
N GLY A 45 2.73 -5.80 -11.83
CA GLY A 45 1.82 -5.51 -12.93
C GLY A 45 0.39 -5.96 -12.61
N VAL A 46 -0.55 -5.55 -13.45
CA VAL A 46 -1.97 -5.94 -13.36
C VAL A 46 -2.27 -6.97 -14.42
N VAL A 47 -2.88 -8.08 -14.04
CA VAL A 47 -3.32 -9.12 -14.98
C VAL A 47 -4.52 -8.60 -15.78
N THR A 48 -4.41 -8.58 -17.10
CA THR A 48 -5.51 -8.14 -17.99
C THR A 48 -6.24 -9.32 -18.60
N ARG A 49 -5.57 -10.47 -18.78
CA ARG A 49 -6.16 -11.67 -19.39
C ARG A 49 -5.53 -12.94 -18.84
N LEU A 50 -6.34 -13.99 -18.72
CA LEU A 50 -5.91 -15.36 -18.43
C LEU A 50 -6.24 -16.24 -19.65
N HIS A 51 -5.33 -17.10 -20.08
CA HIS A 51 -5.53 -17.92 -21.29
C HIS A 51 -4.60 -19.14 -21.38
N ASP A 52 -4.92 -20.05 -22.31
CA ASP A 52 -4.11 -21.24 -22.64
C ASP A 52 -3.37 -21.10 -23.98
N THR A 53 -3.53 -19.98 -24.68
CA THR A 53 -2.85 -19.75 -25.98
C THR A 53 -1.35 -19.54 -25.76
N PRO A 54 -0.47 -20.43 -26.27
CA PRO A 54 0.97 -20.25 -26.11
C PRO A 54 1.45 -19.08 -26.98
N PRO A 55 2.28 -18.18 -26.43
CA PRO A 55 2.82 -17.07 -27.22
C PRO A 55 3.92 -17.55 -28.17
N ALA A 56 4.19 -16.77 -29.21
CA ALA A 56 5.23 -17.05 -30.18
C ALA A 56 6.66 -16.97 -29.62
N VAL A 57 6.83 -16.38 -28.44
CA VAL A 57 8.13 -16.16 -27.78
C VAL A 57 8.23 -16.95 -26.49
N GLN A 58 9.46 -17.30 -26.10
CA GLN A 58 9.71 -17.99 -24.85
C GLN A 58 9.27 -17.12 -23.65
N THR A 59 8.32 -17.62 -22.86
CA THR A 59 7.81 -16.92 -21.68
C THR A 59 8.68 -17.15 -20.46
N LYS A 60 8.79 -16.11 -19.63
CA LYS A 60 9.25 -16.25 -18.24
C LYS A 60 8.09 -16.69 -17.35
N MET A 61 8.40 -17.30 -16.20
CA MET A 61 7.41 -17.59 -15.17
C MET A 61 7.10 -16.33 -14.36
N LEU A 62 5.84 -16.22 -13.92
CA LEU A 62 5.42 -15.29 -12.88
C LEU A 62 6.17 -15.59 -11.56
N ILE A 63 6.56 -14.54 -10.82
CA ILE A 63 7.30 -14.68 -9.55
C ILE A 63 6.33 -14.95 -8.41
N ASP A 64 5.27 -14.14 -8.28
CA ASP A 64 4.30 -14.24 -7.19
C ASP A 64 2.95 -13.62 -7.54
N VAL A 65 1.87 -14.05 -6.88
CA VAL A 65 0.53 -13.48 -7.00
C VAL A 65 0.24 -12.61 -5.78
N LEU A 66 0.06 -11.31 -6.01
CA LEU A 66 -0.08 -10.32 -4.94
C LEU A 66 -1.52 -10.20 -4.45
N ASP A 67 -2.48 -10.34 -5.35
CA ASP A 67 -3.91 -10.26 -5.03
C ASP A 67 -4.67 -11.47 -5.58
N ARG A 68 -5.42 -12.14 -4.70
CA ARG A 68 -6.28 -13.29 -5.04
C ARG A 68 -7.70 -12.90 -5.47
N GLN A 69 -8.02 -11.61 -5.39
CA GLN A 69 -9.27 -11.02 -5.86
C GLN A 69 -8.91 -9.75 -6.63
N PRO A 70 -9.68 -9.35 -7.64
CA PRO A 70 -9.42 -8.15 -8.41
C PRO A 70 -9.23 -6.92 -7.50
N VAL A 71 -8.18 -6.14 -7.76
CA VAL A 71 -8.05 -4.79 -7.20
C VAL A 71 -8.71 -3.75 -8.11
N LEU A 72 -8.79 -4.06 -9.40
CA LEU A 72 -9.59 -3.36 -10.39
C LEU A 72 -10.63 -4.33 -10.92
N GLU A 73 -11.90 -4.08 -10.62
CA GLU A 73 -13.02 -4.86 -11.16
C GLU A 73 -13.13 -4.64 -12.68
N ALA A 74 -13.94 -5.46 -13.35
CA ALA A 74 -14.11 -5.43 -14.81
C ALA A 74 -14.42 -4.03 -15.35
N ASP A 75 -15.31 -3.28 -14.69
CA ASP A 75 -15.68 -1.92 -15.12
C ASP A 75 -14.51 -0.93 -15.03
N LEU A 76 -13.65 -1.08 -14.01
CA LEU A 76 -12.45 -0.25 -13.86
C LEU A 76 -11.36 -0.65 -14.85
N LEU A 77 -11.24 -1.93 -15.19
CA LEU A 77 -10.35 -2.37 -16.27
C LEU A 77 -10.79 -1.81 -17.62
N HIS A 78 -12.08 -1.90 -17.95
CA HIS A 78 -12.64 -1.29 -19.16
C HIS A 78 -12.44 0.22 -19.18
N LEU A 79 -12.62 0.91 -18.05
CA LEU A 79 -12.30 2.34 -17.93
C LEU A 79 -10.81 2.60 -18.20
N GLY A 80 -9.91 1.78 -17.64
CA GLY A 80 -8.47 1.88 -17.86
C GLY A 80 -8.08 1.67 -19.33
N GLU A 81 -8.67 0.69 -19.99
CA GLU A 81 -8.51 0.45 -21.43
C GLU A 81 -9.01 1.62 -22.27
N TRP A 82 -10.19 2.15 -21.94
CA TRP A 82 -10.73 3.34 -22.60
C TRP A 82 -9.81 4.57 -22.40
N ILE A 83 -9.31 4.79 -21.19
CA ILE A 83 -8.35 5.88 -20.91
C ILE A 83 -7.08 5.70 -21.74
N ALA A 84 -6.51 4.49 -21.75
CA ALA A 84 -5.29 4.18 -22.50
C ALA A 84 -5.49 4.44 -24.00
N GLN A 85 -6.61 4.00 -24.56
CA GLN A 85 -6.94 4.20 -25.97
C GLN A 85 -7.22 5.68 -26.30
N TYR A 86 -8.05 6.35 -25.50
CA TYR A 86 -8.49 7.72 -25.76
C TYR A 86 -7.35 8.73 -25.61
N TYR A 87 -6.51 8.57 -24.59
CA TYR A 87 -5.40 9.48 -24.29
C TYR A 87 -4.06 9.01 -24.89
N LEU A 88 -4.05 7.92 -25.66
CA LEU A 88 -2.84 7.32 -26.26
C LEU A 88 -1.75 7.05 -25.20
N ALA A 89 -2.16 6.55 -24.05
CA ALA A 89 -1.30 6.30 -22.91
C ALA A 89 -1.01 4.80 -22.75
N PRO A 90 0.21 4.39 -22.39
CA PRO A 90 0.54 2.99 -22.10
C PRO A 90 -0.39 2.41 -21.02
N ILE A 91 -1.09 1.30 -21.33
CA ILE A 91 -2.08 0.70 -20.43
C ILE A 91 -1.49 0.35 -19.06
N GLY A 92 -0.23 -0.10 -19.03
CA GLY A 92 0.47 -0.39 -17.78
C GLY A 92 0.66 0.84 -16.89
N GLU A 93 0.91 2.02 -17.45
CA GLU A 93 0.98 3.27 -16.70
C GLU A 93 -0.40 3.75 -16.25
N VAL A 94 -1.43 3.55 -17.08
CA VAL A 94 -2.82 3.89 -16.74
C VAL A 94 -3.31 3.06 -15.56
N LEU A 95 -3.26 1.73 -15.66
CA LEU A 95 -3.71 0.83 -14.59
C LEU A 95 -2.87 1.01 -13.32
N ARG A 96 -1.59 1.33 -13.48
CA ARG A 96 -0.77 1.78 -12.37
C ARG A 96 -1.34 3.08 -11.80
N GLY A 97 -1.56 4.15 -12.57
CA GLY A 97 -2.11 5.41 -12.06
C GLY A 97 -3.45 5.28 -11.32
N MET A 98 -4.24 4.25 -11.64
CA MET A 98 -5.53 3.96 -11.00
C MET A 98 -5.44 3.36 -9.59
N LEU A 99 -4.29 2.82 -9.18
CA LEU A 99 -4.12 2.11 -7.90
C LEU A 99 -3.44 3.00 -6.83
N PRO A 100 -3.53 2.67 -5.52
CA PRO A 100 -2.72 3.31 -4.48
C PRO A 100 -1.32 2.66 -4.45
N LEU A 101 -0.31 3.40 -4.92
CA LEU A 101 0.83 2.77 -5.57
C LEU A 101 2.02 2.31 -4.73
N THR A 102 2.09 2.60 -3.44
CA THR A 102 3.40 2.53 -2.76
C THR A 102 3.49 1.58 -1.58
N ALA A 103 2.38 0.98 -1.15
CA ALA A 103 2.37 0.24 0.10
C ALA A 103 2.65 -1.27 -0.05
N ASP A 104 2.41 -1.87 -1.22
CA ASP A 104 2.34 -3.33 -1.37
C ASP A 104 3.59 -4.01 -1.96
N VAL A 105 4.59 -3.26 -2.40
CA VAL A 105 5.87 -3.80 -2.87
C VAL A 105 7.01 -3.09 -2.17
N LYS A 106 7.77 -3.83 -1.37
CA LYS A 106 9.00 -3.33 -0.74
C LYS A 106 10.10 -3.39 -1.78
N ARG A 107 10.46 -2.23 -2.33
CA ARG A 107 11.63 -2.14 -3.20
C ARG A 107 12.90 -2.41 -2.43
N ALA A 108 13.66 -3.39 -2.88
CA ALA A 108 14.96 -3.73 -2.30
C ALA A 108 15.93 -4.08 -3.42
N HIS A 109 17.15 -3.58 -3.32
CA HIS A 109 18.24 -4.00 -4.20
C HIS A 109 19.28 -4.77 -3.39
N VAL A 110 19.77 -5.84 -3.98
CA VAL A 110 20.95 -6.57 -3.52
C VAL A 110 22.07 -6.30 -4.51
N TYR A 111 23.25 -6.00 -3.97
CA TYR A 111 24.45 -5.80 -4.77
C TYR A 111 25.40 -6.95 -4.50
N SER A 112 26.05 -7.44 -5.55
CA SER A 112 27.08 -8.47 -5.47
C SER A 112 28.33 -8.00 -6.21
N ILE A 113 29.48 -8.48 -5.74
CA ILE A 113 30.76 -8.20 -6.41
C ILE A 113 30.90 -9.08 -7.65
N THR A 114 31.37 -8.50 -8.75
CA THR A 114 31.69 -9.26 -9.98
C THR A 114 33.11 -9.81 -9.93
N ASP A 115 33.45 -10.73 -10.83
CA ASP A 115 34.82 -11.23 -10.97
C ASP A 115 35.81 -10.08 -11.26
N LEU A 116 35.41 -9.14 -12.12
CA LEU A 116 36.19 -7.93 -12.40
C LEU A 116 36.38 -7.05 -11.14
N GLY A 117 35.35 -6.94 -10.30
CA GLY A 117 35.45 -6.25 -9.02
C GLY A 117 36.41 -6.93 -8.04
N ARG A 118 36.42 -8.27 -8.01
CA ARG A 118 37.36 -9.07 -7.21
C ARG A 118 38.80 -8.89 -7.68
N GLU A 119 39.03 -8.88 -8.99
CA GLU A 119 40.36 -8.61 -9.56
C GLU A 119 40.88 -7.23 -9.16
N VAL A 120 40.04 -6.19 -9.22
CA VAL A 120 40.41 -4.83 -8.82
C VAL A 120 40.70 -4.74 -7.32
N LEU A 121 39.89 -5.40 -6.49
CA LEU A 121 40.11 -5.50 -5.06
C LEU A 121 41.47 -6.16 -4.76
N PHE A 122 41.77 -7.29 -5.42
CA PHE A 122 43.03 -8.00 -5.27
C PHE A 122 44.23 -7.15 -5.73
N GLN A 123 44.16 -6.54 -6.91
CA GLN A 123 45.23 -5.70 -7.46
C GLN A 123 45.54 -4.51 -6.55
N SER A 124 44.51 -3.90 -5.96
CA SER A 124 44.69 -2.77 -5.06
C SER A 124 45.36 -3.15 -3.73
N ALA A 125 45.12 -4.38 -3.25
CA ALA A 125 45.80 -4.92 -2.08
C ALA A 125 47.28 -5.24 -2.35
N THR A 126 47.61 -5.65 -3.58
CA THR A 126 48.98 -6.06 -3.96
C THR A 126 49.86 -4.94 -4.50
N ALA A 127 49.29 -3.95 -5.21
CA ALA A 127 50.04 -2.95 -5.98
C ALA A 127 49.91 -1.51 -5.44
N GLY A 128 49.10 -1.30 -4.39
CA GLY A 128 48.78 0.04 -3.89
C GLY A 128 47.90 0.85 -4.86
N SER A 129 47.39 2.01 -4.41
CA SER A 129 46.47 2.84 -5.21
C SER A 129 47.13 3.30 -6.51
N SER A 130 46.49 3.04 -7.65
CA SER A 130 47.01 3.43 -8.96
C SER A 130 47.12 4.96 -9.07
N LEU A 131 48.37 5.45 -9.13
CA LEU A 131 48.74 6.87 -9.29
C LEU A 131 48.20 7.55 -10.58
N ARG A 132 47.50 6.80 -11.45
CA ARG A 132 46.92 7.30 -12.71
C ARG A 132 45.43 7.68 -12.63
N SER A 133 44.80 7.51 -11.48
CA SER A 133 43.38 7.83 -11.32
C SER A 133 43.16 9.33 -11.09
N LYS A 134 42.36 9.98 -11.94
CA LYS A 134 41.95 11.39 -11.83
C LYS A 134 40.95 11.69 -10.68
N LYS A 135 40.64 10.71 -9.82
CA LYS A 135 39.68 10.86 -8.71
C LYS A 135 40.37 11.24 -7.40
N SER A 136 39.65 11.99 -6.55
CA SER A 136 40.07 12.24 -5.17
C SER A 136 40.40 10.92 -4.45
N HIS A 137 41.40 10.94 -3.57
CA HIS A 137 41.76 9.80 -2.71
C HIS A 137 40.57 9.29 -1.89
N GLU A 138 39.67 10.19 -1.50
CA GLU A 138 38.48 9.86 -0.71
C GLU A 138 37.45 9.03 -1.50
N ASP A 139 37.24 9.35 -2.77
CA ASP A 139 36.35 8.59 -3.65
C ASP A 139 36.91 7.20 -3.97
N GLN A 140 38.23 7.08 -4.09
CA GLN A 140 38.89 5.79 -4.32
C GLN A 140 38.80 4.90 -3.09
N ALA A 141 39.03 5.48 -1.90
CA ALA A 141 38.87 4.77 -0.63
C ALA A 141 37.41 4.34 -0.41
N ALA A 142 36.44 5.16 -0.82
CA ALA A 142 35.03 4.81 -0.80
C ALA A 142 34.69 3.63 -1.72
N GLU A 143 35.15 3.66 -2.98
CA GLU A 143 34.97 2.55 -3.92
C GLU A 143 35.55 1.25 -3.34
N MET A 144 36.75 1.32 -2.75
CA MET A 144 37.42 0.15 -2.20
C MET A 144 36.71 -0.44 -0.98
N ARG A 145 36.20 0.40 -0.07
CA ARG A 145 35.41 -0.08 1.07
C ARG A 145 34.15 -0.84 0.65
N VAL A 146 33.52 -0.47 -0.47
CA VAL A 146 32.38 -1.23 -1.00
C VAL A 146 32.81 -2.59 -1.53
N LEU A 147 33.90 -2.63 -2.31
CA LEU A 147 34.41 -3.89 -2.86
C LEU A 147 34.87 -4.82 -1.75
N ASP A 148 35.58 -4.33 -0.74
CA ASP A 148 36.01 -5.12 0.41
C ASP A 148 34.82 -5.67 1.21
N TYR A 149 33.81 -4.84 1.46
CA TYR A 149 32.58 -5.26 2.14
C TYR A 149 31.83 -6.37 1.38
N LEU A 150 31.70 -6.22 0.05
CA LEU A 150 31.05 -7.22 -0.80
C LEU A 150 31.92 -8.46 -1.03
N GLY A 151 33.24 -8.31 -1.09
CA GLY A 151 34.19 -9.42 -1.22
C GLY A 151 34.09 -10.40 -0.05
N ASN A 152 33.88 -9.87 1.17
CA ASN A 152 33.73 -10.66 2.39
C ASN A 152 32.36 -11.32 2.56
N ARG A 153 31.31 -10.84 1.87
CA ARG A 153 29.92 -11.31 2.07
C ARG A 153 29.25 -11.85 0.80
N GLU A 154 29.93 -11.79 -0.33
CA GLU A 154 29.47 -12.06 -1.71
C GLU A 154 28.34 -11.14 -2.19
N SER A 155 27.34 -10.85 -1.36
CA SER A 155 26.24 -9.94 -1.64
C SER A 155 25.75 -9.18 -0.39
N ALA A 156 25.10 -8.04 -0.60
CA ALA A 156 24.50 -7.26 0.47
C ALA A 156 23.33 -6.38 0.01
N SER A 157 22.37 -6.12 0.89
CA SER A 157 21.28 -5.18 0.63
C SER A 157 21.76 -3.74 0.60
N GLU A 158 21.08 -2.89 -0.19
CA GLU A 158 21.40 -1.46 -0.29
C GLU A 158 21.40 -0.76 1.08
N SER A 159 20.44 -1.09 1.96
CA SER A 159 20.37 -0.50 3.30
C SER A 159 21.57 -0.90 4.17
N SER A 160 22.02 -2.16 4.08
CA SER A 160 23.20 -2.65 4.81
C SER A 160 24.47 -1.98 4.31
N LEU A 161 24.64 -1.87 2.98
CA LEU A 161 25.77 -1.18 2.38
C LEU A 161 25.83 0.30 2.78
N ARG A 162 24.70 1.00 2.78
CA ARG A 162 24.64 2.40 3.18
C ARG A 162 24.93 2.59 4.66
N GLY A 163 24.39 1.72 5.53
CA GLY A 163 24.58 1.80 6.98
C GLY A 163 26.00 1.44 7.42
N SER A 164 26.60 0.41 6.82
CA SER A 164 27.96 -0.05 7.18
C SER A 164 29.06 0.76 6.52
N VAL A 165 28.86 1.26 5.29
CA VAL A 165 29.92 1.92 4.51
C VAL A 165 29.75 3.44 4.47
N GLY A 166 28.55 3.98 4.72
CA GLY A 166 28.32 5.42 4.87
C GLY A 166 28.50 6.24 3.58
N LEU A 167 28.10 5.70 2.41
CA LEU A 167 28.47 6.28 1.12
C LEU A 167 27.34 6.97 0.34
N PRO A 168 27.67 8.01 -0.46
CA PRO A 168 26.75 8.67 -1.38
C PRO A 168 26.42 7.82 -2.61
N ARG A 169 25.23 8.01 -3.19
CA ARG A 169 24.71 7.26 -4.37
C ARG A 169 25.62 7.29 -5.60
N THR A 170 26.43 8.34 -5.72
CA THR A 170 27.35 8.57 -6.84
C THR A 170 28.44 7.50 -6.95
N VAL A 171 28.93 6.99 -5.82
CA VAL A 171 29.96 5.93 -5.77
C VAL A 171 29.39 4.62 -6.31
N MET A 172 28.20 4.22 -5.83
CA MET A 172 27.52 3.01 -6.31
C MET A 172 27.23 3.04 -7.81
N ALA A 173 26.78 4.19 -8.32
CA ALA A 173 26.56 4.37 -9.76
C ALA A 173 27.86 4.25 -10.57
N GLY A 174 28.98 4.72 -10.03
CA GLY A 174 30.31 4.55 -10.63
C GLY A 174 30.75 3.09 -10.70
N LEU A 175 30.60 2.35 -9.59
CA LEU A 175 30.96 0.92 -9.51
C LEU A 175 30.14 0.06 -10.46
N LEU A 176 28.82 0.33 -10.57
CA LEU A 176 27.95 -0.35 -11.54
C LEU A 176 28.36 -0.06 -12.99
N ARG A 177 28.68 1.20 -13.32
CA ARG A 177 29.12 1.59 -14.67
C ARG A 177 30.43 0.91 -15.07
N LYS A 178 31.35 0.77 -14.11
CA LYS A 178 32.62 0.04 -14.26
C LYS A 178 32.43 -1.49 -14.26
N LYS A 179 31.22 -1.98 -14.00
CA LYS A 179 30.88 -3.41 -13.85
C LYS A 179 31.68 -4.11 -12.74
N TRP A 180 32.13 -3.38 -11.72
CA TRP A 180 32.82 -3.97 -10.55
C TRP A 180 31.84 -4.60 -9.56
N ILE A 181 30.58 -4.16 -9.61
CA ILE A 181 29.47 -4.75 -8.87
C ILE A 181 28.30 -4.94 -9.82
N THR A 182 27.42 -5.88 -9.52
CA THR A 182 26.09 -5.96 -10.13
C THR A 182 25.01 -5.59 -9.13
N ARG A 183 23.83 -5.27 -9.64
CA ARG A 183 22.64 -4.96 -8.84
C ARG A 183 21.52 -5.85 -9.31
N GLU A 184 20.95 -6.60 -8.40
CA GLU A 184 19.74 -7.38 -8.60
C GLU A 184 18.58 -6.77 -7.82
N ASP A 185 17.41 -6.78 -8.44
CA ASP A 185 16.18 -6.39 -7.78
C ASP A 185 15.68 -7.55 -6.89
N ALA A 186 15.71 -7.32 -5.58
CA ALA A 186 15.22 -8.22 -4.54
C ALA A 186 13.87 -7.74 -3.98
N SER A 187 13.12 -6.93 -4.76
CA SER A 187 11.80 -6.47 -4.36
C SER A 187 10.89 -7.64 -4.01
N SER A 188 10.19 -7.49 -2.89
CA SER A 188 9.26 -8.48 -2.36
C SER A 188 7.91 -7.83 -2.10
N VAL A 189 6.89 -8.68 -1.94
CA VAL A 189 5.58 -8.25 -1.44
C VAL A 189 5.79 -7.58 -0.07
N ARG A 190 5.17 -6.41 0.11
CA ARG A 190 5.03 -5.75 1.40
C ARG A 190 3.58 -5.91 1.81
N ASP A 191 3.34 -6.43 3.00
CA ASP A 191 2.01 -6.35 3.58
C ASP A 191 1.78 -4.91 4.06
N SER A 192 0.93 -4.17 3.35
CA SER A 192 0.59 -2.77 3.65
C SER A 192 -0.40 -2.62 4.81
N ARG A 193 -0.81 -3.71 5.46
CA ARG A 193 -1.61 -3.61 6.68
C ARG A 193 -0.84 -2.77 7.69
N ARG A 194 -1.45 -1.70 8.20
CA ARG A 194 -0.87 -0.93 9.31
C ARG A 194 -0.85 -1.87 10.51
N LEU A 195 0.29 -2.49 10.77
CA LEU A 195 0.41 -3.42 11.88
C LEU A 195 0.51 -2.61 13.17
N ARG A 196 -0.38 -2.90 14.12
CA ARG A 196 -0.20 -2.46 15.50
C ARG A 196 0.51 -3.56 16.26
N LYS A 197 1.45 -3.16 17.12
CA LYS A 197 2.14 -4.08 18.01
C LYS A 197 1.24 -4.37 19.20
N ILE A 198 1.02 -5.65 19.47
CA ILE A 198 0.21 -6.14 20.58
C ILE A 198 1.11 -6.96 21.48
N ALA A 199 1.10 -6.65 22.78
CA ALA A 199 1.68 -7.52 23.77
C ALA A 199 0.70 -8.66 24.05
N VAL A 200 1.17 -9.90 23.89
CA VAL A 200 0.41 -11.13 24.15
C VAL A 200 1.10 -11.90 25.28
N LEU A 201 0.36 -12.22 26.33
CA LEU A 201 0.86 -13.01 27.44
C LEU A 201 0.95 -14.48 27.01
N LYS A 202 2.14 -15.09 27.13
CA LYS A 202 2.31 -16.52 26.85
C LYS A 202 1.77 -17.35 28.02
N GLN A 203 1.09 -18.46 27.70
CA GLN A 203 0.53 -19.39 28.69
C GLN A 203 1.39 -20.64 28.92
N GLU A 204 2.60 -20.68 28.35
CA GLU A 204 3.49 -21.84 28.47
C GLU A 204 4.08 -21.98 29.88
N PRO A 205 4.37 -23.20 30.38
CA PRO A 205 4.88 -23.43 31.73
C PRO A 205 6.15 -22.62 32.07
N ALA A 206 7.03 -22.40 31.08
CA ALA A 206 8.25 -21.59 31.23
C ALA A 206 7.96 -20.08 31.37
N ALA A 207 6.83 -19.60 30.84
CA ALA A 207 6.36 -18.24 31.00
C ALA A 207 5.85 -18.00 32.43
N GLN A 208 5.15 -18.98 33.03
CA GLN A 208 4.66 -18.92 34.42
C GLN A 208 5.79 -18.72 35.44
N GLU A 209 6.97 -19.34 35.25
CA GLU A 209 8.11 -19.16 36.15
C GLU A 209 8.76 -17.77 36.04
N SER A 210 8.72 -17.18 34.85
CA SER A 210 9.18 -15.80 34.62
C SER A 210 8.18 -14.77 35.16
N ILE A 211 6.89 -15.09 35.16
CA ILE A 211 5.80 -14.28 35.72
C ILE A 211 5.90 -14.20 37.25
N THR A 212 6.26 -15.29 37.93
CA THR A 212 6.39 -15.32 39.40
C THR A 212 7.60 -14.52 39.91
N LYS A 213 8.69 -14.46 39.12
CA LYS A 213 9.94 -13.71 39.41
C LYS A 213 9.91 -12.25 38.89
N ALA A 214 8.73 -11.73 38.55
CA ALA A 214 8.57 -10.39 37.98
C ALA A 214 8.74 -9.28 39.03
N THR A 215 9.42 -8.19 38.64
CA THR A 215 9.52 -6.96 39.45
C THR A 215 8.17 -6.23 39.55
N PRO A 216 7.97 -5.26 40.47
CA PRO A 216 6.70 -4.56 40.62
C PRO A 216 6.17 -3.93 39.31
N GLN A 217 7.07 -3.34 38.51
CA GLN A 217 6.70 -2.77 37.20
C GLN A 217 6.34 -3.85 36.15
N GLN A 218 6.95 -5.04 36.23
CA GLN A 218 6.65 -6.15 35.33
C GLN A 218 5.33 -6.84 35.70
N LYS A 219 5.05 -7.01 37.01
CA LYS A 219 3.77 -7.52 37.51
C LYS A 219 2.60 -6.66 37.06
N LYS A 220 2.75 -5.34 37.11
CA LYS A 220 1.74 -4.39 36.61
C LYS A 220 1.39 -4.64 35.13
N ILE A 221 2.40 -4.83 34.27
CA ILE A 221 2.17 -5.17 32.85
C ILE A 221 1.43 -6.51 32.71
N ILE A 222 1.83 -7.53 33.48
CA ILE A 222 1.20 -8.85 33.43
C ILE A 222 -0.26 -8.78 33.89
N GLU A 223 -0.55 -8.10 34.99
CA GLU A 223 -1.91 -7.88 35.51
C GLU A 223 -2.79 -7.13 34.49
N THR A 224 -2.27 -6.05 33.89
CA THR A 224 -2.97 -5.31 32.84
C THR A 224 -3.28 -6.19 31.63
N LEU A 225 -2.34 -7.04 31.21
CA LEU A 225 -2.57 -8.00 30.12
C LEU A 225 -3.60 -9.06 30.52
N GLN A 226 -3.54 -9.62 31.72
CA GLN A 226 -4.50 -10.61 32.22
C GLN A 226 -5.93 -10.04 32.28
N GLN A 227 -6.09 -8.78 32.69
CA GLN A 227 -7.38 -8.07 32.70
C GLN A 227 -7.94 -7.85 31.29
N ASN A 228 -7.09 -7.80 30.26
CA ASN A 228 -7.48 -7.62 28.85
C ASN A 228 -7.39 -8.94 28.07
N SER A 229 -7.83 -10.06 28.66
CA SER A 229 -7.86 -11.38 28.02
C SER A 229 -6.48 -11.86 27.51
N GLY A 230 -5.41 -11.43 28.19
CA GLY A 230 -4.04 -11.81 27.87
C GLY A 230 -3.43 -11.05 26.68
N ARG A 231 -4.08 -10.01 26.13
CA ARG A 231 -3.58 -9.28 24.96
C ARG A 231 -3.93 -7.80 25.00
N MET A 232 -2.99 -6.92 24.66
CA MET A 232 -3.24 -5.48 24.63
C MET A 232 -2.34 -4.75 23.62
N PRO A 233 -2.86 -3.78 22.85
CA PRO A 233 -2.04 -2.90 22.02
C PRO A 233 -1.00 -2.16 22.85
N LEU A 234 0.22 -2.01 22.31
CA LEU A 234 1.29 -1.31 23.03
C LEU A 234 0.94 0.15 23.30
N GLU A 235 0.18 0.79 22.42
CA GLU A 235 -0.28 2.18 22.57
C GLU A 235 -1.23 2.37 23.78
N ASP A 236 -2.05 1.38 24.09
CA ASP A 236 -2.95 1.38 25.25
C ASP A 236 -2.24 0.93 26.53
N LEU A 237 -1.14 0.16 26.39
CA LEU A 237 -0.35 -0.34 27.51
C LEU A 237 0.44 0.77 28.22
N TRP A 238 0.88 1.82 27.51
CA TRP A 238 1.64 2.92 28.12
C TRP A 238 0.77 3.80 29.04
N PRO A 239 -0.43 4.25 28.63
CA PRO A 239 -1.36 4.95 29.51
C PRO A 239 -1.78 4.12 30.73
N ALA A 240 -1.88 2.79 30.60
CA ALA A 240 -2.16 1.87 31.72
C ALA A 240 -0.99 1.75 32.73
N GLY A 241 0.12 2.45 32.49
CA GLY A 241 1.28 2.49 33.38
C GLY A 241 2.33 1.42 33.10
N GLY A 242 2.35 0.87 31.88
CA GLY A 242 3.40 -0.03 31.40
C GLY A 242 4.70 0.71 31.08
N SER A 243 5.84 0.08 31.35
CA SER A 243 7.18 0.59 31.03
C SER A 243 7.80 -0.18 29.85
N ARG A 244 8.44 0.54 28.91
CA ARG A 244 9.09 -0.06 27.74
C ARG A 244 10.23 -1.01 28.11
N SER A 245 11.04 -0.66 29.12
CA SER A 245 12.16 -1.50 29.58
C SER A 245 11.65 -2.75 30.31
N ALA A 246 10.56 -2.63 31.08
CA ALA A 246 9.91 -3.75 31.74
C ALA A 246 9.31 -4.72 30.71
N LEU A 247 8.64 -4.20 29.66
CA LEU A 247 8.11 -5.01 28.57
C LEU A 247 9.23 -5.75 27.82
N GLN A 248 10.31 -5.07 27.42
CA GLN A 248 11.45 -5.71 26.75
C GLN A 248 12.06 -6.84 27.59
N THR A 249 12.11 -6.67 28.91
CA THR A 249 12.60 -7.70 29.82
C THR A 249 11.66 -8.91 29.86
N LEU A 250 10.35 -8.70 29.88
CA LEU A 250 9.35 -9.77 29.81
C LEU A 250 9.38 -10.51 28.47
N VAL A 251 9.62 -9.79 27.37
CA VAL A 251 9.82 -10.38 26.04
C VAL A 251 11.07 -11.24 25.99
N ARG A 252 12.20 -10.73 26.49
CA ARG A 252 13.46 -11.49 26.57
C ARG A 252 13.34 -12.75 27.42
N ARG A 253 12.50 -12.73 28.45
CA ARG A 253 12.23 -13.87 29.34
C ARG A 253 11.14 -14.81 28.80
N GLY A 254 10.56 -14.54 27.63
CA GLY A 254 9.53 -15.37 27.01
C GLY A 254 8.16 -15.31 27.71
N ALA A 255 7.94 -14.39 28.65
CA ALA A 255 6.66 -14.23 29.33
C ALA A 255 5.62 -13.49 28.47
N VAL A 256 6.08 -12.59 27.61
CA VAL A 256 5.24 -11.79 26.70
C VAL A 256 5.81 -11.88 25.29
N GLU A 257 4.95 -12.02 24.29
CA GLU A 257 5.30 -11.90 22.88
C GLU A 257 4.78 -10.59 22.33
N ILE A 258 5.56 -9.94 21.46
CA ILE A 258 5.06 -8.81 20.67
C ILE A 258 4.62 -9.38 19.34
N SER A 259 3.31 -9.51 19.18
CA SER A 259 2.67 -9.86 17.90
C SER A 259 2.39 -8.59 17.10
N GLU A 260 2.41 -8.71 15.78
CA GLU A 260 1.99 -7.66 14.86
C GLU A 260 0.63 -8.04 14.28
N GLU A 261 -0.42 -7.28 14.62
CA GLU A 261 -1.78 -7.51 14.12
C GLU A 261 -2.23 -6.36 13.23
N PRO A 262 -3.06 -6.61 12.19
CA PRO A 262 -3.65 -5.56 11.38
C PRO A 262 -4.47 -4.61 12.26
N MET A 263 -4.13 -3.33 12.24
CA MET A 263 -4.90 -2.29 12.91
C MET A 263 -6.21 -2.11 12.16
N VAL A 264 -7.32 -2.52 12.75
CA VAL A 264 -8.64 -2.06 12.31
C VAL A 264 -8.73 -0.60 12.70
N PHE A 265 -8.83 0.29 11.71
CA PHE A 265 -9.06 1.70 11.97
C PHE A 265 -10.43 1.87 12.62
N GLN A 266 -10.48 1.86 13.95
CA GLN A 266 -11.56 2.46 14.69
C GLN A 266 -11.16 3.92 14.91
N VAL A 267 -11.86 4.86 14.28
CA VAL A 267 -11.87 6.24 14.77
C VAL A 267 -12.53 6.15 16.15
N SER A 268 -11.71 6.05 17.18
CA SER A 268 -12.11 6.03 18.56
C SER A 268 -12.95 7.28 18.88
N GLY A 269 -14.21 7.07 19.26
CA GLY A 269 -14.94 7.97 20.16
C GLY A 269 -16.04 8.87 19.58
N LEU A 270 -16.15 9.06 18.26
CA LEU A 270 -17.21 9.89 17.69
C LEU A 270 -18.35 8.99 17.19
N LYS A 271 -19.44 8.88 17.98
CA LYS A 271 -20.70 8.37 17.45
C LYS A 271 -21.08 9.23 16.24
N ALA A 272 -21.25 8.61 15.08
CA ALA A 272 -21.76 9.30 13.90
C ALA A 272 -23.06 10.01 14.27
N LYS A 273 -23.16 11.31 13.99
CA LYS A 273 -24.45 11.97 13.99
C LYS A 273 -25.17 11.45 12.75
N SER A 274 -26.05 10.48 12.92
CA SER A 274 -26.80 9.85 11.82
C SER A 274 -27.79 10.81 11.13
N SER A 275 -27.94 12.04 11.64
CA SER A 275 -28.82 13.07 11.08
C SER A 275 -28.01 14.26 10.57
N LEU A 276 -28.38 14.77 9.39
CA LEU A 276 -27.94 16.08 8.92
C LEU A 276 -28.51 17.15 9.87
N ASP A 277 -27.68 18.08 10.32
CA ASP A 277 -28.11 19.22 11.16
C ASP A 277 -28.86 20.30 10.32
N PHE A 278 -29.52 19.92 9.22
CA PHE A 278 -30.27 20.83 8.35
C PHE A 278 -31.50 20.16 7.73
N GLU A 279 -32.53 20.98 7.42
CA GLU A 279 -33.71 20.57 6.66
C GLU A 279 -33.65 21.06 5.21
N LEU A 280 -34.07 20.22 4.28
CA LEU A 280 -34.16 20.60 2.86
C LEU A 280 -35.43 21.40 2.60
N ASN A 281 -35.28 22.54 1.92
CA ASN A 281 -36.43 23.30 1.42
C ASN A 281 -37.15 22.55 0.28
N ALA A 282 -38.28 23.08 -0.20
CA ALA A 282 -39.10 22.41 -1.22
C ALA A 282 -38.33 22.14 -2.52
N GLU A 283 -37.57 23.11 -3.03
CA GLU A 283 -36.79 22.97 -4.27
C GLU A 283 -35.67 21.94 -4.13
N GLN A 284 -34.98 21.95 -2.99
CA GLN A 284 -33.91 21.00 -2.66
C GLN A 284 -34.46 19.57 -2.53
N ARG A 285 -35.65 19.39 -1.95
CA ARG A 285 -36.32 18.09 -1.87
C ARG A 285 -36.65 17.54 -3.26
N VAL A 286 -37.24 18.38 -4.13
CA VAL A 286 -37.53 18.01 -5.52
C VAL A 286 -36.24 17.65 -6.27
N ALA A 287 -35.17 18.43 -6.09
CA ALA A 287 -33.87 18.13 -6.70
C ALA A 287 -33.30 16.79 -6.23
N ARG A 288 -33.36 16.51 -4.92
CA ARG A 288 -32.94 15.23 -4.33
C ARG A 288 -33.76 14.07 -4.88
N GLU A 289 -35.07 14.18 -4.93
CA GLU A 289 -35.96 13.14 -5.46
C GLU A 289 -35.65 12.79 -6.92
N LYS A 290 -35.38 13.80 -7.76
CA LYS A 290 -34.97 13.58 -9.16
C LYS A 290 -33.64 12.85 -9.30
N ILE A 291 -32.72 13.04 -8.35
CA ILE A 291 -31.45 12.30 -8.29
C ILE A 291 -31.73 10.84 -7.89
N LEU A 292 -32.54 10.63 -6.84
CA LEU A 292 -32.84 9.31 -6.30
C LEU A 292 -33.71 8.45 -7.23
N GLU A 293 -34.54 9.06 -8.08
CA GLU A 293 -35.33 8.34 -9.09
C GLU A 293 -34.44 7.41 -9.94
N ALA A 294 -33.28 7.92 -10.39
CA ALA A 294 -32.35 7.14 -11.21
C ALA A 294 -31.62 6.06 -10.41
N THR A 295 -31.29 6.35 -9.15
CA THR A 295 -30.63 5.37 -8.27
C THR A 295 -31.55 4.19 -8.01
N VAL A 296 -32.81 4.44 -7.66
CA VAL A 296 -33.85 3.41 -7.44
C VAL A 296 -34.13 2.63 -8.71
N ALA A 297 -34.27 3.31 -9.86
CA ALA A 297 -34.48 2.65 -11.15
C ALA A 297 -33.26 1.87 -11.67
N ARG A 298 -32.10 2.00 -11.02
CA ARG A 298 -30.80 1.43 -11.45
C ARG A 298 -30.47 1.76 -12.91
N LYS A 299 -30.73 3.01 -13.32
CA LYS A 299 -30.45 3.50 -14.66
C LYS A 299 -29.42 4.62 -14.61
N PHE A 300 -28.49 4.61 -15.56
CA PHE A 300 -27.57 5.72 -15.75
C PHE A 300 -28.34 6.99 -16.14
N LYS A 301 -28.10 8.08 -15.41
CA LYS A 301 -28.67 9.40 -15.67
C LYS A 301 -27.66 10.45 -15.24
N VAL A 302 -27.43 11.43 -16.10
CA VAL A 302 -26.63 12.62 -15.78
C VAL A 302 -27.57 13.74 -15.40
N ALA A 303 -27.27 14.45 -14.30
CA ALA A 303 -28.05 15.59 -13.83
C ALA A 303 -27.13 16.77 -13.49
N LEU A 304 -27.57 17.98 -13.80
CA LEU A 304 -26.92 19.22 -13.40
C LEU A 304 -27.70 19.85 -12.24
N LEU A 305 -27.08 19.92 -11.06
CA LEU A 305 -27.62 20.65 -9.91
C LEU A 305 -27.15 22.11 -9.96
N HIS A 306 -27.95 22.98 -10.58
CA HIS A 306 -27.61 24.39 -10.74
C HIS A 306 -28.09 25.24 -9.55
N GLY A 307 -27.24 26.13 -9.08
CA GLY A 307 -27.55 27.10 -8.02
C GLY A 307 -26.34 27.92 -7.60
N VAL A 308 -26.55 29.14 -7.11
CA VAL A 308 -25.47 30.03 -6.63
C VAL A 308 -24.77 29.45 -5.39
N THR A 309 -23.60 29.97 -5.02
CA THR A 309 -22.97 29.64 -3.74
C THR A 309 -23.90 30.00 -2.58
N GLY A 310 -23.98 29.16 -1.56
CA GLY A 310 -24.90 29.36 -0.42
C GLY A 310 -26.34 28.87 -0.64
N SER A 311 -26.74 28.50 -1.86
CA SER A 311 -28.09 27.92 -2.14
C SER A 311 -28.33 26.52 -1.55
N GLY A 312 -27.33 25.92 -0.89
CA GLY A 312 -27.45 24.61 -0.27
C GLY A 312 -27.28 23.42 -1.22
N LYS A 313 -26.59 23.56 -2.36
CA LYS A 313 -26.25 22.41 -3.24
C LYS A 313 -25.60 21.25 -2.47
N THR A 314 -24.73 21.60 -1.51
CA THR A 314 -24.09 20.65 -0.60
C THR A 314 -25.07 19.86 0.23
N ALA A 315 -26.13 20.52 0.71
CA ALA A 315 -27.17 19.86 1.47
C ALA A 315 -27.89 18.79 0.63
N VAL A 316 -28.16 19.09 -0.64
CA VAL A 316 -28.83 18.17 -1.58
C VAL A 316 -27.99 16.92 -1.83
N TYR A 317 -26.71 17.07 -2.20
CA TYR A 317 -25.89 15.90 -2.52
C TYR A 317 -25.56 15.05 -1.28
N LEU A 318 -25.32 15.67 -0.11
CA LEU A 318 -25.10 14.90 1.12
C LEU A 318 -26.36 14.12 1.54
N SER A 319 -27.55 14.72 1.38
CA SER A 319 -28.81 14.02 1.65
C SER A 319 -29.10 12.88 0.66
N ALA A 320 -28.76 13.07 -0.62
CA ALA A 320 -28.84 12.01 -1.62
C ALA A 320 -27.89 10.84 -1.29
N MET A 321 -26.64 11.13 -0.93
CA MET A 321 -25.66 10.13 -0.52
C MET A 321 -26.08 9.35 0.74
N GLN A 322 -26.69 10.02 1.73
CA GLN A 322 -27.26 9.34 2.89
C GLN A 322 -28.40 8.39 2.52
N SER A 323 -29.27 8.79 1.58
CA SER A 323 -30.39 7.94 1.13
C SER A 323 -29.85 6.71 0.39
N VAL A 324 -28.85 6.89 -0.47
CA VAL A 324 -28.12 5.80 -1.14
C VAL A 324 -27.49 4.83 -0.12
N LEU A 325 -26.84 5.37 0.92
CA LEU A 325 -26.24 4.56 1.99
C LEU A 325 -27.28 3.80 2.81
N ALA A 326 -28.43 4.43 3.09
CA ALA A 326 -29.55 3.80 3.80
C ALA A 326 -30.19 2.65 3.01
N GLU A 327 -30.14 2.70 1.68
CA GLU A 327 -30.51 1.59 0.79
C GLU A 327 -29.43 0.48 0.72
N GLY A 328 -28.32 0.64 1.46
CA GLY A 328 -27.21 -0.29 1.51
C GLY A 328 -26.20 -0.15 0.36
N ARG A 329 -26.37 0.88 -0.47
CA ARG A 329 -25.57 1.13 -1.68
C ARG A 329 -24.49 2.19 -1.41
N SER A 330 -23.62 2.40 -2.39
CA SER A 330 -22.42 3.22 -2.22
C SER A 330 -22.42 4.48 -3.06
N ALA A 331 -21.64 5.48 -2.66
CA ALA A 331 -21.51 6.74 -3.39
C ALA A 331 -20.07 7.30 -3.37
N ILE A 332 -19.71 8.02 -4.44
CA ILE A 332 -18.48 8.79 -4.54
C ILE A 332 -18.83 10.28 -4.58
N LEU A 333 -18.12 11.08 -3.79
CA LEU A 333 -18.12 12.55 -3.87
C LEU A 333 -16.75 13.02 -4.35
N LEU A 334 -16.72 13.56 -5.57
CA LEU A 334 -15.52 14.18 -6.13
C LEU A 334 -15.49 15.66 -5.72
N VAL A 335 -14.42 16.07 -5.06
CA VAL A 335 -14.20 17.46 -4.65
C VAL A 335 -12.98 18.05 -5.35
N PRO A 336 -12.94 19.37 -5.59
CA PRO A 336 -11.72 20.05 -6.02
C PRO A 336 -10.58 19.80 -5.03
N GLU A 337 -9.33 19.87 -5.49
CA GLU A 337 -8.16 19.62 -4.63
C GLU A 337 -8.08 20.53 -3.40
N ILE A 338 -8.48 21.79 -3.57
CA ILE A 338 -8.58 22.77 -2.48
C ILE A 338 -9.82 22.56 -1.57
N GLY A 339 -10.78 21.74 -2.00
CA GLY A 339 -12.06 21.56 -1.32
C GLY A 339 -12.01 20.58 -0.16
N LEU A 340 -11.05 19.64 -0.14
CA LEU A 340 -10.92 18.62 0.89
C LEU A 340 -10.04 19.08 2.06
N THR A 341 -10.40 20.22 2.66
CA THR A 341 -9.72 20.71 3.86
C THR A 341 -9.90 19.73 5.03
N PRO A 342 -9.00 19.72 6.04
CA PRO A 342 -9.18 18.89 7.24
C PRO A 342 -10.54 19.10 7.94
N ALA A 343 -11.08 20.33 7.90
CA ALA A 343 -12.39 20.64 8.44
C ALA A 343 -13.53 19.99 7.63
N ALA A 344 -13.46 20.04 6.30
CA ALA A 344 -14.41 19.35 5.42
C ALA A 344 -14.37 17.84 5.61
N ALA A 345 -13.16 17.26 5.70
CA ALA A 345 -12.95 15.85 5.99
C ALA A 345 -13.54 15.44 7.35
N ALA A 346 -13.30 16.23 8.40
CA ALA A 346 -13.86 15.99 9.73
C ALA A 346 -15.40 16.04 9.73
N ASN A 347 -16.00 17.00 9.02
CA ASN A 347 -17.46 17.08 8.89
C ASN A 347 -18.05 15.86 8.19
N LEU A 348 -17.41 15.36 7.14
CA LEU A 348 -17.84 14.16 6.43
C LEU A 348 -17.69 12.90 7.30
N HIS A 349 -16.61 12.81 8.09
CA HIS A 349 -16.47 11.76 9.10
C HIS A 349 -17.53 11.85 10.20
N ASN A 350 -17.88 13.04 10.68
CA ASN A 350 -18.96 13.20 11.66
C ASN A 350 -20.32 12.74 11.11
N LEU A 351 -20.52 12.94 9.80
CA LEU A 351 -21.77 12.63 9.12
C LEU A 351 -21.92 11.14 8.77
N PHE A 352 -20.89 10.53 8.22
CA PHE A 352 -20.92 9.15 7.71
C PHE A 352 -20.17 8.16 8.62
N GLY A 353 -19.49 8.63 9.66
CA GLY A 353 -18.78 7.80 10.62
C GLY A 353 -17.69 6.94 9.97
N ASN A 354 -17.78 5.63 10.24
CA ASN A 354 -16.87 4.63 9.68
C ASN A 354 -17.27 4.18 8.26
N GLU A 355 -18.39 4.63 7.71
CA GLU A 355 -18.81 4.29 6.34
C GLU A 355 -18.09 5.17 5.29
N VAL A 356 -17.36 6.22 5.70
CA VAL A 356 -16.61 7.07 4.78
C VAL A 356 -15.11 6.74 4.75
N ALA A 357 -14.59 6.69 3.53
CA ALA A 357 -13.17 6.67 3.21
C ALA A 357 -12.77 7.96 2.49
N ILE A 358 -11.65 8.55 2.92
CA ILE A 358 -11.15 9.81 2.37
C ILE A 358 -9.87 9.53 1.57
N LEU A 359 -9.91 9.83 0.28
CA LEU A 359 -8.78 9.72 -0.64
C LEU A 359 -8.20 11.11 -0.90
N HIS A 360 -7.11 11.44 -0.20
CA HIS A 360 -6.44 12.72 -0.30
C HIS A 360 -4.93 12.58 -0.46
N SER A 361 -4.31 13.52 -1.17
CA SER A 361 -2.86 13.54 -1.41
C SER A 361 -2.03 13.77 -0.15
N ALA A 362 -2.59 14.43 0.87
CA ALA A 362 -1.93 14.65 2.16
C ALA A 362 -1.76 13.37 2.99
N PHE A 363 -2.46 12.28 2.65
CA PHE A 363 -2.30 11.01 3.34
C PHE A 363 -1.03 10.28 2.88
N SER A 364 -0.36 9.64 3.83
CA SER A 364 0.77 8.75 3.56
C SER A 364 0.35 7.58 2.65
N ALA A 365 1.33 6.92 2.04
CA ALA A 365 1.06 5.76 1.19
C ALA A 365 0.33 4.64 1.94
N ASP A 366 0.71 4.39 3.19
CA ASP A 366 0.11 3.35 4.04
C ASP A 366 -1.33 3.72 4.44
N GLU A 367 -1.61 5.00 4.73
CA GLU A 367 -2.98 5.48 4.97
C GLU A 367 -3.87 5.36 3.73
N ARG A 368 -3.37 5.73 2.54
CA ARG A 368 -4.14 5.56 1.29
C ARG A 368 -4.41 4.10 0.98
N ALA A 369 -3.46 3.22 1.22
CA ALA A 369 -3.64 1.78 1.05
C ALA A 369 -4.70 1.22 2.03
N GLU A 370 -4.72 1.71 3.27
CA GLU A 370 -5.75 1.37 4.25
C GLU A 370 -7.15 1.81 3.80
N GLN A 371 -7.31 3.07 3.37
CA GLN A 371 -8.59 3.58 2.86
C GLN A 371 -9.06 2.76 1.65
N TRP A 372 -8.16 2.44 0.74
CA TRP A 372 -8.47 1.58 -0.40
C TRP A 372 -8.94 0.19 0.00
N ARG A 373 -8.32 -0.41 1.02
CA ARG A 373 -8.74 -1.71 1.57
C ARG A 373 -10.16 -1.64 2.13
N ARG A 374 -10.47 -0.60 2.91
CA ARG A 374 -11.83 -0.37 3.47
C ARG A 374 -12.89 -0.20 2.38
N ILE A 375 -12.54 0.50 1.30
CA ILE A 375 -13.43 0.66 0.14
C ILE A 375 -13.69 -0.70 -0.51
N ARG A 376 -12.62 -1.45 -0.77
CA ARG A 376 -12.69 -2.76 -1.44
C ARG A 376 -13.39 -3.83 -0.60
N SER A 377 -13.21 -3.83 0.72
CA SER A 377 -13.91 -4.77 1.61
C SER A 377 -15.41 -4.45 1.73
N GLY A 378 -15.80 -3.19 1.46
CA GLY A 378 -17.15 -2.68 1.69
C GLY A 378 -17.33 -2.08 3.09
N ASP A 379 -16.27 -1.98 3.90
CA ASP A 379 -16.31 -1.31 5.21
C ASP A 379 -16.54 0.20 5.06
N ALA A 380 -16.16 0.78 3.92
CA ALA A 380 -16.46 2.15 3.55
C ALA A 380 -17.24 2.19 2.24
N ARG A 381 -18.54 2.51 2.33
CA ARG A 381 -19.47 2.65 1.20
C ARG A 381 -19.56 4.07 0.66
N ILE A 382 -19.04 5.04 1.39
CA ILE A 382 -18.92 6.43 0.93
C ILE A 382 -17.45 6.73 0.66
N VAL A 383 -17.13 7.21 -0.53
CA VAL A 383 -15.78 7.66 -0.88
C VAL A 383 -15.81 9.15 -1.14
N VAL A 384 -14.90 9.87 -0.50
CA VAL A 384 -14.69 11.29 -0.78
C VAL A 384 -13.25 11.47 -1.20
N GLY A 385 -13.04 12.16 -2.30
CA GLY A 385 -11.67 12.50 -2.69
C GLY A 385 -11.62 13.42 -3.88
N THR A 386 -10.40 13.65 -4.34
CA THR A 386 -10.16 14.48 -5.52
C THR A 386 -10.23 13.61 -6.77
N ARG A 387 -9.54 14.02 -7.85
CA ARG A 387 -9.55 13.37 -9.17
C ARG A 387 -9.30 11.86 -9.12
N SER A 388 -8.38 11.40 -8.25
CA SER A 388 -8.03 9.97 -8.18
C SER A 388 -9.11 9.09 -7.53
N ALA A 389 -10.07 9.67 -6.81
CA ALA A 389 -11.13 8.90 -6.16
C ALA A 389 -12.11 8.25 -7.16
N VAL A 390 -12.13 8.72 -8.42
CA VAL A 390 -12.92 8.10 -9.49
C VAL A 390 -12.52 6.64 -9.75
N PHE A 391 -11.29 6.26 -9.40
CA PHE A 391 -10.77 4.90 -9.58
C PHE A 391 -11.02 3.99 -8.38
N ALA A 392 -11.66 4.49 -7.32
CA ALA A 392 -11.92 3.71 -6.11
C ALA A 392 -12.80 2.47 -6.43
N PRO A 393 -12.46 1.28 -5.91
CA PRO A 393 -13.16 0.03 -6.22
C PRO A 393 -14.41 -0.11 -5.36
N VAL A 394 -15.36 0.81 -5.56
CA VAL A 394 -16.58 0.94 -4.75
C VAL A 394 -17.60 -0.12 -5.20
N ARG A 395 -18.05 -0.95 -4.27
CA ARG A 395 -19.09 -1.97 -4.51
C ARG A 395 -20.48 -1.36 -4.51
N ASP A 396 -21.37 -1.82 -5.40
CA ASP A 396 -22.75 -1.32 -5.56
C ASP A 396 -22.82 0.21 -5.63
N LEU A 397 -21.98 0.80 -6.49
CA LEU A 397 -21.92 2.24 -6.70
C LEU A 397 -23.22 2.74 -7.36
N ALA A 398 -23.95 3.60 -6.65
CA ALA A 398 -25.23 4.13 -7.10
C ALA A 398 -25.19 5.61 -7.50
N LEU A 399 -24.24 6.37 -6.96
CA LEU A 399 -24.16 7.82 -7.12
C LEU A 399 -22.71 8.29 -7.19
N ILE A 400 -22.40 9.11 -8.18
CA ILE A 400 -21.18 9.91 -8.25
C ILE A 400 -21.60 11.37 -8.30
N VAL A 401 -21.05 12.18 -7.40
CA VAL A 401 -21.30 13.62 -7.29
C VAL A 401 -20.08 14.40 -7.72
#